data_AF-A0A7Y3GKR7-F1
#
_entry.id   AF-A0A7Y3GKR7-F1
#
_cell.length_a   1.000
_cell.length_b   1.000
_cell.length_c   1.000
_cell.angle_alpha   90.00
_cell.angle_beta   90.00
_cell.angle_gamma   90.00
#
_symmetry.space_group_name_H-M   'P 1'
#
loop_
_entity.id
_entity.type
_entity.pdbx_description
1 polymer ?
#
loop_
_entity_poly.entity_id
_entity_poly.type
_entity_poly.pdbx_seq_one_letter_code
_entity_poly.pdbx_strand_id
1 'polypeptide(L)' 'MSLIGLELSDAGIIAAAGEPARLLEVDGQATESSGFALPQKGGVLVGKAAEGQAHIFPRQTLNGFWDQLNIEPIKAL' A
#
# COMPACT_ATOMS: atom_id res chain seq x y z
N MET A 1 22.90 4.90 0.65
CA MET A 1 21.46 4.70 0.42
C MET A 1 20.79 6.07 0.49
N SER A 2 19.90 6.39 -0.45
CA SER A 2 19.11 7.64 -0.39
C SER A 2 18.03 7.50 0.67
N LEU A 3 17.77 8.57 1.44
CA LEU A 3 16.56 8.65 2.25
C LEU A 3 15.34 8.64 1.33
N ILE A 4 14.31 7.88 1.70
CA ILE A 4 13.01 7.85 1.03
C ILE A 4 11.98 8.21 2.09
N GLY A 5 11.24 9.29 1.87
CA GLY A 5 10.02 9.58 2.61
C GLY A 5 8.90 8.70 2.10
N LEU A 6 8.18 8.05 3.01
CA LEU A 6 7.03 7.20 2.71
C LEU A 6 5.82 7.69 3.50
N GLU A 7 4.71 7.88 2.81
CA GLU A 7 3.40 8.07 3.41
C GLU A 7 2.57 6.82 3.13
N LEU A 8 1.97 6.26 4.18
CA LEU A 8 1.19 5.02 4.14
C LEU A 8 -0.11 5.24 4.92
N SER A 9 -1.25 5.02 4.26
CA SER A 9 -2.58 5.02 4.86
C SER A 9 -3.52 4.11 4.08
N ASP A 10 -4.75 3.93 4.55
CA ASP A 10 -5.74 3.12 3.83
C ASP A 10 -6.20 3.76 2.52
N ALA A 11 -6.00 5.07 2.35
CA ALA A 11 -6.20 5.73 1.07
C ALA A 11 -5.13 5.31 0.03
N GLY A 12 -3.90 5.03 0.48
CA GLY A 12 -2.81 4.65 -0.42
C GLY A 12 -1.41 4.94 0.09
N ILE A 13 -0.48 4.95 -0.87
CA ILE A 13 0.96 5.02 -0.68
C ILE A 13 1.53 6.12 -1.57
N ILE A 14 2.39 6.95 -1.00
CA ILE A 14 3.21 7.93 -1.71
C ILE A 14 4.67 7.79 -1.25
N ALA A 15 5.61 7.96 -2.17
CA ALA A 15 7.04 7.98 -1.84
C ALA A 15 7.72 9.21 -2.45
N ALA A 16 8.71 9.77 -1.75
CA ALA A 16 9.52 10.88 -2.23
C ALA A 16 11.00 10.70 -1.87
N ALA A 17 11.89 11.12 -2.76
CA ALA A 17 13.33 11.12 -2.52
C ALA A 17 14.07 12.18 -3.37
N GLY A 18 15.37 12.33 -3.12
CA GLY A 18 16.26 13.24 -3.86
C GLY A 18 16.40 14.63 -3.24
N GLU A 19 17.26 15.45 -3.86
CA GLU A 19 17.52 16.84 -3.49
C GLU A 19 17.53 17.73 -4.76
N PRO A 20 16.46 18.51 -5.02
CA PRO A 20 15.25 18.65 -4.21
C PRO A 20 14.39 17.38 -4.24
N ALA A 21 13.60 17.17 -3.17
CA ALA A 21 12.71 16.02 -3.07
C ALA A 21 11.67 16.00 -4.20
N ARG A 22 11.47 14.82 -4.80
CA ARG A 22 10.46 14.57 -5.83
C ARG A 22 9.71 13.28 -5.53
N LEU A 23 8.44 13.24 -5.95
CA LEU A 23 7.65 12.01 -5.91
C LEU A 23 8.30 10.93 -6.76
N LEU A 24 8.26 9.71 -6.25
CA LEU A 24 8.71 8.51 -6.94
C LEU A 24 7.52 7.82 -7.61
N GLU A 25 7.78 7.15 -8.72
CA GLU A 25 6.82 6.23 -9.33
C GLU A 25 6.72 4.96 -8.46
N VAL A 26 5.51 4.66 -7.98
CA VAL A 26 5.25 3.58 -7.00
C VAL A 26 4.24 2.55 -7.49
N ASP A 27 3.51 2.84 -8.57
CA ASP A 27 2.53 1.93 -9.19
C ASP A 27 2.58 2.06 -10.72
N GLY A 28 3.58 1.43 -11.32
CA GLY A 28 3.91 1.67 -12.73
C GLY A 28 4.46 3.07 -12.92
N GLN A 29 3.78 3.90 -13.72
CA GLN A 29 4.15 5.32 -13.95
C GLN A 29 3.42 6.28 -13.00
N ALA A 30 2.59 5.77 -12.09
CA ALA A 30 1.86 6.60 -11.13
C ALA A 30 2.72 6.90 -9.90
N THR A 31 2.58 8.12 -9.37
CA THR A 31 3.24 8.58 -8.14
C THR A 31 2.48 8.23 -6.86
N GLU A 32 1.30 7.62 -7.02
CA GLU A 32 0.44 7.17 -5.93
C GLU A 32 0.07 5.71 -6.20
N SER A 33 -0.02 4.90 -5.14
CA SER A 33 -0.54 3.53 -5.23
C SER A 33 -1.72 3.37 -4.28
N SER A 34 -2.78 2.71 -4.72
CA SER A 34 -3.95 2.43 -3.88
C SER A 34 -3.58 1.47 -2.74
N GLY A 35 -4.17 1.67 -1.56
CA GLY A 35 -3.93 0.86 -0.35
C GLY A 35 -4.51 -0.57 -0.41
N PHE A 36 -4.59 -1.17 -1.60
CA PHE A 36 -5.22 -2.47 -1.83
C PHE A 36 -4.17 -3.56 -1.96
N ALA A 37 -4.43 -4.70 -1.34
CA ALA A 37 -3.66 -5.91 -1.49
C ALA A 37 -4.58 -7.12 -1.69
N LEU A 38 -4.25 -7.99 -2.64
CA LEU A 38 -4.95 -9.24 -2.90
C LEU A 38 -3.93 -10.40 -2.86
N PRO A 39 -3.92 -11.21 -1.80
CA PRO A 39 -3.11 -12.42 -1.75
C PRO A 39 -3.49 -13.39 -2.87
N GLN A 40 -2.49 -13.94 -3.55
CA GLN A 40 -2.65 -14.90 -4.63
C GLN A 40 -1.71 -16.09 -4.44
N LYS A 41 -1.92 -17.16 -5.22
CA LYS A 41 -1.00 -18.29 -5.23
C LYS A 41 0.37 -17.84 -5.75
N GLY A 42 1.35 -17.74 -4.86
CA GLY A 42 2.73 -17.37 -5.19
C GLY A 42 3.06 -15.89 -5.09
N GLY A 43 2.18 -15.05 -4.52
CA GLY A 43 2.49 -13.64 -4.32
C GLY A 43 1.32 -12.81 -3.79
N VAL A 44 1.49 -11.49 -3.84
CA VAL A 44 0.48 -10.51 -3.47
C VAL A 44 0.37 -9.52 -4.61
N LEU A 45 -0.84 -9.34 -5.15
CA LEU A 45 -1.13 -8.23 -6.03
C LEU A 45 -1.37 -6.99 -5.17
N VAL A 46 -0.79 -5.85 -5.52
CA VAL A 46 -0.92 -4.60 -4.77
C VAL A 46 -1.36 -3.45 -5.67
N GLY A 47 -1.73 -2.33 -5.07
CA GLY A 47 -1.98 -1.09 -5.81
C GLY A 47 -3.22 -1.16 -6.70
N LYS A 48 -3.16 -0.45 -7.83
CA LYS A 48 -4.29 -0.31 -8.76
C LYS A 48 -4.76 -1.64 -9.33
N ALA A 49 -3.83 -2.56 -9.55
CA ALA A 49 -4.17 -3.90 -10.04
C ALA A 49 -5.00 -4.70 -9.01
N ALA A 50 -4.69 -4.57 -7.72
CA ALA A 50 -5.47 -5.20 -6.66
C ALA A 50 -6.84 -4.53 -6.46
N GLU A 51 -6.89 -3.20 -6.52
CA GLU A 51 -8.14 -2.42 -6.48
C GLU A 51 -9.10 -2.87 -7.61
N GLY A 52 -8.58 -3.04 -8.83
CA GLY A 52 -9.37 -3.50 -9.97
C GLY A 52 -10.01 -4.89 -9.78
N GLN A 53 -9.43 -5.73 -8.90
CA GLN A 53 -9.93 -7.08 -8.59
C GLN A 53 -10.82 -7.12 -7.35
N ALA A 54 -10.92 -6.03 -6.59
CA ALA A 54 -11.64 -5.99 -5.30
C ALA A 54 -13.13 -6.36 -5.43
N HIS A 55 -13.75 -6.00 -6.55
CA HIS A 55 -15.15 -6.35 -6.81
C HIS A 55 -15.37 -7.85 -7.10
N ILE A 56 -14.33 -8.56 -7.55
CA ILE A 56 -14.38 -10.00 -7.85
C ILE A 56 -14.06 -10.82 -6.60
N PHE A 57 -13.08 -10.38 -5.80
CA PHE A 57 -12.60 -11.09 -4.61
C PHE A 57 -12.74 -10.27 -3.31
N PRO A 58 -13.94 -9.74 -2.98
CA PRO A 58 -14.11 -8.73 -1.92
C PRO A 58 -13.74 -9.23 -0.53
N ARG A 59 -13.82 -10.54 -0.27
CA ARG A 59 -13.46 -11.14 1.02
C ARG A 59 -11.98 -11.52 1.15
N GLN A 60 -11.23 -11.47 0.05
CA GLN A 60 -9.81 -11.78 0.01
C GLN A 60 -8.96 -10.51 -0.13
N THR A 61 -9.53 -9.45 -0.72
CA THR A 61 -8.88 -8.16 -0.85
C THR A 61 -8.83 -7.43 0.50
N LEU A 62 -7.66 -6.88 0.81
CA LEU A 62 -7.37 -6.08 2.00
C LEU A 62 -7.21 -4.62 1.57
N ASN A 63 -7.87 -3.70 2.28
CA ASN A 63 -7.82 -2.25 1.99
C ASN A 63 -8.10 -1.36 3.21
N GLY A 64 -8.02 -1.91 4.41
CA GLY A 64 -8.23 -1.22 5.69
C GLY A 64 -7.19 -1.61 6.72
N PHE A 65 -5.99 -1.96 6.26
CA PHE A 65 -4.94 -2.54 7.10
C PHE A 65 -4.40 -1.51 8.10
N TRP A 66 -4.24 -0.25 7.69
CA TRP A 66 -3.67 0.78 8.54
C TRP A 66 -4.62 1.21 9.65
N ASP A 67 -5.92 1.29 9.38
CA ASP A 67 -6.94 1.47 10.42
C ASP A 67 -7.00 0.26 11.37
N GLN A 68 -6.80 -0.96 10.85
CA GLN A 68 -6.81 -2.19 11.64
C GLN A 68 -5.54 -2.42 12.48
N LEU A 69 -4.41 -1.79 12.12
CA LEU A 69 -3.18 -1.87 12.92
C LEU A 69 -3.36 -1.30 14.32
N ASN A 70 -4.23 -0.30 14.48
CA ASN A 70 -4.46 0.37 15.76
C ASN A 70 -5.41 -0.40 16.70
N ILE A 71 -6.06 -1.48 16.21
CA ILE A 71 -7.01 -2.28 16.99
C ILE A 71 -6.41 -3.60 17.50
N GLU A 72 -5.21 -3.98 17.04
CA GLU A 72 -4.54 -5.16 17.61
C GLU A 72 -3.93 -4.80 18.98
N PRO A 73 -4.21 -5.59 20.04
CA PRO A 73 -3.60 -5.36 21.33
C PRO A 73 -2.08 -5.53 21.19
N ILE A 74 -1.33 -4.48 21.52
CA ILE A 74 0.13 -4.55 21.66
C ILE A 74 0.41 -5.66 22.68
N LYS A 75 0.84 -6.83 22.20
CA LYS A 75 1.34 -7.87 23.10
C LYS A 75 2.54 -7.26 23.81
N ALA A 76 2.42 -7.08 25.12
CA ALA A 76 3.55 -6.71 25.95
C ALA A 76 4.65 -7.75 25.73
N LEU A 77 5.79 -7.30 25.21
CA LEU A 77 7.03 -8.08 25.09
C LEU A 77 7.62 -8.35 26.48
#